data_AF-A0A8X6L8Z8-F1
#
_entry.id   AF-A0A8X6L8Z8-F1
#
_cell.length_a   1.000
_cell.length_b   1.000
_cell.length_c   1.000
_cell.angle_alpha   90.00
_cell.angle_beta   90.00
_cell.angle_gamma   90.00
#
_symmetry.space_group_name_H-M   'P 1'
#
loop_
_entity.id
_entity.type
_entity.pdbx_description
1 polymer ?
#
loop_
_entity_poly.entity_id
_entity_poly.type
_entity_poly.pdbx_seq_one_letter_code
_entity_poly.pdbx_strand_id
1 'polypeptide(L)'
;MCESTFALATPKPITESLTKYNYIVAHLPPDTASLVRDVLMHPDATDPYAQIKNELINRSGESSQQEIRKLLSGEELGSRKPSEVLRNIKRRAESLNVDDKLMTELFLQRLPSSVQTILAAVSDLTLDKAADIADRIFEVSPSPIETFSVSKEQSLESKLFVKLKN
;
A
#
# COMPACT_ATOMS: atom_id res chain seq x y z
N MET A 1 -21.23 -14.05 4.05
CA MET A 1 -22.49 -13.65 4.73
C MET A 1 -23.71 -13.89 3.84
N CYS A 2 -23.73 -13.48 2.56
CA CYS A 2 -24.90 -13.65 1.68
C CYS A 2 -25.29 -15.12 1.36
N GLU A 3 -24.32 -16.03 1.18
CA GLU A 3 -24.61 -17.45 0.88
C GLU A 3 -25.40 -18.14 2.00
N SER A 4 -25.06 -17.83 3.26
CA SER A 4 -25.80 -18.32 4.43
C SER A 4 -27.22 -17.74 4.46
N THR A 5 -27.40 -16.48 4.10
CA THR A 5 -28.73 -15.84 3.97
C THR A 5 -29.57 -16.51 2.89
N PHE A 6 -28.98 -16.86 1.74
CA PHE A 6 -29.71 -17.55 0.66
C PHE A 6 -30.19 -18.93 1.07
N ALA A 7 -29.36 -19.68 1.82
CA ALA A 7 -29.69 -21.02 2.30
C ALA A 7 -30.71 -21.03 3.45
N LEU A 8 -30.69 -20.02 4.32
CA LEU A 8 -31.52 -19.94 5.52
C LEU A 8 -32.77 -19.05 5.36
N ALA A 9 -33.01 -18.49 4.17
CA ALA A 9 -34.19 -17.66 3.91
C ALA A 9 -35.48 -18.45 4.17
N THR A 10 -36.36 -17.90 5.02
CA THR A 10 -37.68 -18.46 5.33
C THR A 10 -38.76 -17.61 4.68
N PRO A 11 -39.82 -18.21 4.10
CA PRO A 11 -40.24 -19.61 4.18
C PRO A 11 -39.58 -20.58 3.16
N LYS A 12 -38.75 -20.10 2.20
CA LYS A 12 -38.08 -20.93 1.20
C LYS A 12 -36.70 -20.37 0.84
N PRO A 13 -35.66 -21.21 0.66
CA PRO A 13 -34.32 -20.76 0.28
C PRO A 13 -34.33 -20.02 -1.06
N ILE A 14 -33.46 -19.02 -1.19
CA ILE A 14 -33.27 -18.27 -2.41
C ILE A 14 -32.37 -19.10 -3.34
N THR A 15 -32.98 -19.77 -4.31
CA THR A 15 -32.26 -20.61 -5.28
C THR A 15 -32.09 -19.96 -6.64
N GLU A 16 -32.93 -18.99 -6.98
CA GLU A 16 -32.92 -18.32 -8.27
C GLU A 16 -31.74 -17.35 -8.41
N SER A 17 -30.97 -17.51 -9.49
CA SER A 17 -29.77 -16.71 -9.76
C SER A 17 -30.06 -15.21 -9.81
N LEU A 18 -31.13 -14.80 -10.50
CA LEU A 18 -31.54 -13.40 -10.59
C LEU A 18 -31.88 -12.79 -9.22
N THR A 19 -32.56 -13.54 -8.35
CA THR A 19 -32.88 -13.08 -7.00
C THR A 19 -31.63 -12.96 -6.13
N LYS A 20 -30.66 -13.88 -6.24
CA LYS A 20 -29.36 -13.76 -5.56
C LYS A 20 -28.54 -12.57 -6.08
N TYR A 21 -28.55 -12.35 -7.39
CA TYR A 21 -27.89 -11.21 -8.04
C TYR A 21 -28.45 -9.89 -7.48
N ASN A 22 -29.77 -9.69 -7.54
CA ASN A 22 -30.43 -8.49 -7.03
C ASN A 22 -30.12 -8.24 -5.55
N TYR A 23 -30.06 -9.30 -4.75
CA TYR A 23 -29.69 -9.19 -3.35
C TYR A 23 -28.24 -8.70 -3.15
N ILE A 24 -27.29 -9.25 -3.92
CA ILE A 24 -25.90 -8.78 -3.88
C ILE A 24 -25.82 -7.31 -4.29
N VAL A 25 -26.44 -6.94 -5.41
CA VAL A 25 -26.40 -5.57 -5.94
C VAL A 25 -26.97 -4.57 -4.93
N ALA A 26 -28.07 -4.92 -4.25
CA ALA A 26 -28.70 -4.06 -3.25
C ALA A 26 -27.83 -3.83 -1.99
N HIS A 27 -26.89 -4.73 -1.68
CA HIS A 27 -26.03 -4.66 -0.50
C HIS A 27 -24.56 -4.39 -0.84
N LEU A 28 -24.25 -4.09 -2.09
CA LEU A 28 -22.87 -3.91 -2.54
C LEU A 28 -22.37 -2.51 -2.12
N PRO A 29 -21.24 -2.41 -1.40
CA PRO A 29 -20.64 -1.11 -1.09
C PRO A 29 -20.25 -0.35 -2.38
N PRO A 30 -20.28 1.00 -2.37
CA PRO A 30 -19.96 1.80 -3.56
C PRO A 30 -18.59 1.49 -4.18
N ASP A 31 -17.57 1.30 -3.35
CA ASP A 31 -16.21 1.00 -3.80
C ASP A 31 -16.16 -0.35 -4.53
N THR A 32 -16.80 -1.36 -3.97
CA THR A 32 -16.90 -2.70 -4.57
C THR A 32 -17.75 -2.70 -5.84
N ALA A 33 -18.84 -1.92 -5.86
CA ALA A 33 -19.69 -1.76 -7.04
C ALA A 33 -18.92 -1.11 -8.22
N SER A 34 -18.02 -0.18 -7.92
CA SER A 34 -17.14 0.43 -8.92
C SER A 34 -16.22 -0.60 -9.60
N LEU A 35 -15.70 -1.59 -8.85
CA LEU A 35 -14.81 -2.64 -9.37
C LEU A 35 -15.49 -3.54 -10.40
N VAL A 36 -16.79 -3.79 -10.25
CA VAL A 36 -17.58 -4.70 -11.12
C VAL A 36 -18.66 -3.97 -11.92
N ARG A 37 -18.49 -2.66 -12.16
CA ARG A 37 -19.49 -1.80 -12.82
C ARG A 37 -19.94 -2.32 -14.18
N ASP A 38 -19.02 -2.82 -14.99
CA ASP A 38 -19.30 -3.43 -16.29
C ASP A 38 -20.19 -4.68 -16.17
N VAL A 39 -19.95 -5.52 -15.16
CA VAL A 39 -20.77 -6.70 -14.85
C VAL A 39 -22.17 -6.28 -14.38
N LEU A 40 -22.27 -5.20 -13.62
CA LEU A 40 -23.55 -4.64 -13.19
C LEU A 40 -24.38 -4.08 -14.36
N MET A 41 -23.71 -3.49 -15.35
CA MET A 41 -24.36 -2.91 -16.54
C MET A 41 -24.74 -3.96 -17.58
N HIS A 42 -24.00 -5.06 -17.66
CA HIS A 42 -24.23 -6.15 -18.61
C HIS A 42 -24.15 -7.52 -17.90
N PRO A 43 -25.17 -7.84 -17.09
CA PRO A 43 -25.22 -9.14 -16.42
C PRO A 43 -25.48 -10.27 -17.43
N ASP A 44 -24.93 -11.45 -17.17
CA ASP A 44 -25.18 -12.66 -17.93
C ASP A 44 -26.67 -13.03 -17.89
N ALA A 45 -27.20 -13.49 -19.03
CA ALA A 45 -28.62 -13.80 -19.17
C ALA A 45 -29.03 -15.13 -18.51
N THR A 46 -28.07 -16.04 -18.27
CA THR A 46 -28.30 -17.40 -17.79
C THR A 46 -27.99 -17.55 -16.30
N ASP A 47 -26.84 -17.01 -15.87
CA ASP A 47 -26.43 -17.06 -14.45
C ASP A 47 -25.70 -15.78 -14.01
N PRO A 48 -26.45 -14.67 -13.83
CA PRO A 48 -25.88 -13.39 -13.41
C PRO A 48 -25.19 -13.46 -12.04
N TYR A 49 -25.65 -14.36 -11.15
CA TYR A 49 -25.07 -14.57 -9.84
C TYR A 49 -23.65 -15.17 -9.91
N ALA A 50 -23.45 -16.22 -10.70
CA ALA A 50 -22.14 -16.85 -10.82
C ALA A 50 -21.12 -15.88 -11.43
N GLN A 51 -21.52 -15.10 -12.44
CA GLN A 51 -20.66 -14.10 -13.07
C GLN A 51 -20.23 -13.03 -12.07
N ILE A 52 -21.17 -12.37 -11.38
CA ILE A 52 -20.82 -11.29 -10.44
C ILE A 52 -19.99 -11.83 -9.28
N LYS A 53 -20.27 -13.05 -8.79
CA LYS A 53 -19.49 -13.68 -7.72
C LYS A 53 -18.04 -13.91 -8.15
N ASN A 54 -17.82 -14.49 -9.32
CA ASN A 54 -16.48 -14.78 -9.82
C ASN A 54 -15.69 -13.49 -10.10
N GLU A 55 -16.33 -12.50 -10.73
CA GLU A 55 -15.69 -11.22 -11.02
C GLU A 55 -15.38 -10.42 -9.75
N LEU A 56 -16.26 -10.45 -8.74
CA LEU A 56 -15.98 -9.86 -7.44
C LEU A 56 -14.74 -10.49 -6.80
N ILE A 57 -14.60 -11.82 -6.84
CA ILE A 57 -13.45 -12.52 -6.28
C ILE A 57 -12.17 -12.16 -7.06
N ASN A 58 -12.22 -12.27 -8.39
CA ASN A 58 -11.06 -12.01 -9.26
C ASN A 58 -10.55 -10.57 -9.10
N ARG A 59 -11.43 -9.59 -9.26
CA ARG A 59 -11.04 -8.17 -9.24
C ARG A 59 -10.70 -7.65 -7.86
N SER A 60 -11.35 -8.17 -6.81
CA SER A 60 -10.94 -7.85 -5.44
C SER A 60 -9.54 -8.41 -5.17
N GLY A 61 -9.23 -9.62 -5.65
CA GLY A 61 -7.89 -10.21 -5.56
C GLY A 61 -6.84 -9.40 -6.31
N GLU A 62 -7.11 -8.98 -7.54
CA GLU A 62 -6.22 -8.11 -8.32
C GLU A 62 -5.99 -6.77 -7.62
N SER A 63 -7.05 -6.15 -7.08
CA SER A 63 -6.96 -4.91 -6.29
C SER A 63 -6.05 -5.10 -5.07
N SER A 64 -6.20 -6.19 -4.32
CA SER A 64 -5.33 -6.51 -3.18
C SER A 64 -3.87 -6.70 -3.61
N GLN A 65 -3.61 -7.40 -4.72
CA GLN A 65 -2.25 -7.55 -5.24
C GLN A 65 -1.63 -6.21 -5.67
N GLN A 66 -2.42 -5.32 -6.27
CA GLN A 66 -1.97 -3.97 -6.62
C GLN A 66 -1.63 -3.16 -5.37
N GLU A 67 -2.44 -3.27 -4.31
CA GLU A 67 -2.18 -2.58 -3.04
C GLU A 67 -0.91 -3.11 -2.36
N ILE A 68 -0.67 -4.43 -2.38
CA ILE A 68 0.59 -5.03 -1.93
C ILE A 68 1.76 -4.47 -2.73
N ARG A 69 1.65 -4.45 -4.07
CA ARG A 69 2.72 -3.90 -4.93
C ARG A 69 3.00 -2.44 -4.60
N LYS A 70 1.98 -1.61 -4.37
CA LYS A 70 2.16 -0.19 -3.98
C LYS A 70 2.77 -0.03 -2.58
N LEU A 71 2.44 -0.91 -1.64
CA LEU A 71 3.05 -0.93 -0.31
C LEU A 71 4.54 -1.27 -0.39
N LEU A 72 4.91 -2.26 -1.20
CA LEU A 72 6.29 -2.71 -1.36
C LEU A 72 7.12 -1.78 -2.26
N SER A 73 6.52 -1.20 -3.31
CA SER A 73 7.28 -0.52 -4.38
C SER A 73 7.96 0.76 -3.93
N GLY A 74 7.58 1.36 -2.81
CA GLY A 74 8.08 2.68 -2.51
C GLY A 74 7.22 3.82 -3.08
N GLU A 75 6.30 4.46 -2.34
CA GLU A 75 6.09 5.91 -2.52
C GLU A 75 7.33 6.70 -2.04
N GLU A 76 7.90 7.54 -2.91
CA GLU A 76 8.99 8.45 -2.55
C GLU A 76 8.50 9.50 -1.55
N LEU A 77 9.27 9.76 -0.49
CA LEU A 77 8.95 10.81 0.48
C LEU A 77 8.82 12.19 -0.19
N GLY A 78 9.66 12.48 -1.20
CA GLY A 78 9.60 13.73 -1.97
C GLY A 78 9.45 14.96 -1.08
N SER A 79 8.36 15.71 -1.29
CA SER A 79 7.96 16.88 -0.48
C SER A 79 6.88 16.58 0.57
N ARG A 80 6.52 15.32 0.78
CA ARG A 80 5.42 14.92 1.67
C ARG A 80 5.93 14.73 3.09
N LYS A 81 5.05 14.97 4.06
CA LYS A 81 5.38 14.73 5.47
C LYS A 81 5.45 13.22 5.75
N PRO A 82 6.42 12.74 6.54
CA PRO A 82 6.45 11.37 7.04
C PRO A 82 5.10 10.88 7.61
N SER A 83 4.34 11.71 8.31
CA SER A 83 2.99 11.37 8.80
C SER A 83 1.98 11.06 7.69
N GLU A 84 2.06 11.75 6.54
CA GLU A 84 1.22 11.45 5.37
C GLU A 84 1.58 10.10 4.75
N VAL A 85 2.87 9.78 4.69
CA VAL A 85 3.35 8.47 4.22
C VAL A 85 2.86 7.36 5.15
N LEU A 86 2.95 7.56 6.47
CA LEU A 86 2.42 6.60 7.42
C LEU A 86 0.91 6.38 7.23
N ARG A 87 0.14 7.46 7.09
CA ARG A 87 -1.32 7.37 6.87
C ARG A 87 -1.66 6.60 5.59
N ASN A 88 -0.86 6.78 4.53
CA ASN A 88 -1.00 5.98 3.31
C ASN A 88 -0.69 4.51 3.55
N ILE A 89 0.39 4.18 4.28
CA ILE A 89 0.72 2.80 4.64
C ILE A 89 -0.43 2.17 5.43
N LYS A 90 -0.91 2.83 6.49
CA LYS A 90 -2.02 2.35 7.33
C LYS A 90 -3.29 2.08 6.51
N ARG A 91 -3.71 3.03 5.67
CA ARG A 91 -4.90 2.87 4.81
C ARG A 91 -4.81 1.65 3.89
N ARG A 92 -3.64 1.41 3.30
CA ARG A 92 -3.44 0.25 2.41
C ARG A 92 -3.32 -1.06 3.21
N ALA A 93 -2.64 -1.00 4.35
CA ALA A 93 -2.47 -2.11 5.28
C ALA A 93 -3.80 -2.58 5.90
N GLU A 94 -4.72 -1.67 6.22
CA GLU A 94 -6.07 -1.98 6.71
C GLU A 94 -6.82 -2.91 5.75
N SER A 95 -6.75 -2.63 4.44
CA SER A 95 -7.40 -3.46 3.42
C SER A 95 -6.80 -4.87 3.29
N LEU A 96 -5.56 -5.06 3.76
CA LEU A 96 -4.77 -6.27 3.61
C LEU A 96 -4.53 -7.01 4.94
N ASN A 97 -5.04 -6.48 6.05
CA ASN A 97 -4.83 -7.00 7.41
C ASN A 97 -3.34 -7.22 7.75
N VAL A 98 -2.51 -6.23 7.42
CA VAL A 98 -1.05 -6.28 7.63
C VAL A 98 -0.71 -6.00 9.10
N ASP A 99 0.25 -6.75 9.65
CA ASP A 99 0.72 -6.61 11.03
C ASP A 99 1.46 -5.28 11.29
N ASP A 100 1.31 -4.74 12.49
CA ASP A 100 1.93 -3.49 12.94
C ASP A 100 3.46 -3.49 12.81
N LYS A 101 4.12 -4.63 13.03
CA LYS A 101 5.58 -4.75 12.87
C LYS A 101 5.98 -4.57 11.41
N LEU A 102 5.22 -5.13 10.48
CA LEU A 102 5.48 -4.98 9.06
C LEU A 102 5.21 -3.54 8.61
N MET A 103 4.14 -2.92 9.10
CA MET A 103 3.88 -1.49 8.83
C MET A 103 5.01 -0.60 9.35
N THR A 104 5.57 -0.92 10.52
CA THR A 104 6.70 -0.20 11.10
C THR A 104 7.94 -0.33 10.23
N GLU A 105 8.28 -1.55 9.81
CA GLU A 105 9.41 -1.80 8.91
C GLU A 105 9.23 -1.08 7.58
N LEU A 106 8.05 -1.18 6.95
CA LEU A 106 7.76 -0.47 5.71
C LEU A 106 7.89 1.04 5.87
N PHE A 107 7.43 1.60 6.99
CA PHE A 107 7.54 3.03 7.28
C PHE A 107 8.99 3.46 7.44
N LEU A 108 9.79 2.75 8.24
CA LEU A 108 11.21 3.04 8.46
C LEU A 108 12.01 2.97 7.15
N GLN A 109 11.75 1.97 6.30
CA GLN A 109 12.38 1.83 4.99
C GLN A 109 12.12 3.03 4.07
N ARG A 110 11.09 3.84 4.33
CA ARG A 110 10.81 5.03 3.53
C ARG A 110 11.64 6.23 3.97
N LEU A 111 12.10 6.24 5.22
CA LEU A 111 12.82 7.35 5.83
C LEU A 111 14.32 7.34 5.46
N PRO A 112 14.97 8.51 5.38
CA PRO A 112 16.42 8.58 5.26
C PRO A 112 17.13 7.92 6.46
N SER A 113 18.32 7.35 6.23
CA SER A 113 19.10 6.65 7.27
C SER A 113 19.41 7.50 8.50
N SER A 114 19.55 8.82 8.33
CA SER A 114 19.73 9.78 9.43
C SER A 114 18.53 9.80 10.37
N VAL A 115 17.32 9.83 9.82
CA VAL A 115 16.06 9.80 10.58
C VAL A 115 15.88 8.44 11.24
N GLN A 116 16.15 7.35 10.53
CA GLN A 116 16.10 6.00 11.10
C GLN A 116 17.04 5.84 12.30
N THR A 117 18.25 6.41 12.23
CA THR A 117 19.23 6.36 13.32
C THR A 117 18.72 7.09 14.57
N ILE A 118 18.10 8.26 14.39
CA ILE A 118 17.51 9.03 15.49
C ILE A 118 16.35 8.25 16.10
N LEU A 119 15.46 7.69 15.29
CA LEU A 119 14.34 6.88 15.74
C LEU A 119 14.78 5.63 16.52
N ALA A 120 15.87 4.98 16.09
CA ALA A 120 16.41 3.81 16.78
C ALA A 120 16.91 4.10 18.21
N ALA A 121 17.24 5.37 18.52
CA ALA A 121 17.65 5.78 19.86
C ALA A 121 16.46 6.10 20.79
N VAL A 122 15.22 6.11 20.28
CA VAL A 122 14.02 6.44 21.05
C VAL A 122 13.43 5.19 21.69
N SER A 123 13.35 5.17 23.02
CA SER A 123 12.65 4.11 23.77
C SER A 123 11.13 4.19 23.58
N ASP A 124 10.44 3.05 23.64
CA ASP A 124 8.97 2.95 23.54
C ASP A 124 8.38 3.65 22.29
N LEU A 125 9.07 3.46 21.16
CA LEU A 125 8.69 4.02 19.87
C LEU A 125 7.45 3.32 19.32
N THR A 126 6.33 4.02 19.31
CA THR A 126 5.14 3.60 18.56
C THR A 126 5.22 4.13 17.13
N LEU A 127 4.50 3.49 16.21
CA LEU A 127 4.49 3.88 14.81
C LEU A 127 4.02 5.34 14.61
N ASP A 128 2.98 5.76 15.32
CA ASP A 128 2.51 7.16 15.29
C ASP A 128 3.54 8.14 15.85
N LYS A 129 4.20 7.81 16.98
CA LYS A 129 5.29 8.65 17.53
C LYS A 129 6.47 8.74 16.57
N ALA A 130 6.78 7.67 15.83
CA ALA A 130 7.85 7.67 14.84
C ALA A 130 7.56 8.65 13.71
N ALA A 131 6.31 8.72 13.25
CA ALA A 131 5.89 9.72 12.27
C ALA A 131 5.98 11.15 12.81
N ASP A 132 5.51 11.39 14.04
CA ASP A 132 5.58 12.72 14.65
C ASP A 132 7.03 13.22 14.82
N ILE A 133 7.93 12.33 15.25
CA ILE A 133 9.36 12.66 15.38
C ILE A 133 9.98 12.90 14.01
N ALA A 134 9.68 12.06 13.03
CA ALA A 134 10.17 12.23 11.66
C ALA A 134 9.70 13.56 11.05
N ASP A 135 8.43 13.93 11.21
CA ASP A 135 7.90 15.23 10.77
C ASP A 135 8.71 16.39 11.35
N ARG A 136 9.01 16.37 12.66
CA ARG A 136 9.79 17.41 13.32
C ARG A 136 11.23 17.48 12.82
N ILE A 137 11.84 16.34 12.48
CA ILE A 137 13.19 16.31 11.91
C ILE A 137 13.19 16.97 10.52
N PHE A 138 12.18 16.67 9.69
CA PHE A 138 12.02 17.29 8.38
C PHE A 138 11.70 18.79 8.45
N GLU A 139 10.99 19.25 9.48
CA GLU A 139 10.71 20.67 9.70
C GLU A 139 11.96 21.49 10.10
N VAL A 140 12.89 20.87 10.84
CA VAL A 140 14.13 21.53 11.30
C VAL A 140 15.26 21.42 10.25
N SER A 141 15.19 20.44 9.34
CA SER A 141 16.17 20.23 8.26
C SER A 141 15.51 20.27 6.88
N PRO A 142 15.39 21.46 6.25
CA PRO A 142 14.77 21.59 4.92
C PRO A 142 15.65 21.12 3.74
N SER A 143 16.91 20.70 3.99
CA SER A 143 17.75 20.10 2.95
C SER A 143 17.78 18.58 3.12
N PRO A 144 17.90 17.81 2.02
CA PRO A 144 18.40 16.45 2.13
C PRO A 144 19.69 16.52 2.95
N ILE A 145 19.85 15.62 3.92
CA ILE A 145 21.19 15.29 4.36
C ILE A 145 21.79 14.61 3.12
N GLU A 146 22.33 15.42 2.21
CA GLU A 146 23.27 14.95 1.22
C GLU A 146 24.36 14.29 2.06
N THR A 147 24.35 12.97 2.05
CA THR A 147 25.52 12.21 2.42
C THR A 147 26.59 12.74 1.50
N PHE A 148 27.45 13.63 2.02
CA PHE A 148 28.72 13.92 1.39
C PHE A 148 29.40 12.56 1.26
N SER A 149 29.31 11.98 0.07
CA SER A 149 30.19 10.92 -0.34
C SER A 149 31.57 11.57 -0.30
N VAL A 150 32.28 11.36 0.81
CA VAL A 150 33.72 11.54 0.84
C VAL A 150 34.24 10.53 -0.17
N SER A 151 34.37 10.99 -1.42
CA SER A 151 35.11 10.30 -2.44
C SER A 151 36.51 10.20 -1.90
N LYS A 152 36.79 9.01 -1.38
CA LYS A 152 38.09 8.63 -0.85
C LYS A 152 39.08 8.89 -1.98
N GLU A 153 39.90 9.93 -1.83
CA GLU A 153 41.10 10.10 -2.63
C GLU A 153 41.90 8.80 -2.53
N GLN A 154 41.86 8.00 -3.59
CA GLN A 154 42.84 6.98 -3.84
C GLN A 154 43.27 7.06 -5.29
N SER A 155 44.45 7.67 -5.44
CA SER A 155 45.59 7.14 -6.18
C SER A 155 46.11 8.08 -7.26
N LEU A 156 47.22 8.72 -6.91
CA LEU A 156 48.02 9.67 -7.67
C LEU A 156 48.75 9.04 -8.88
N GLU A 157 48.26 7.92 -9.44
CA GLU A 157 48.92 7.20 -10.53
C GLU A 157 48.85 7.92 -11.89
N SER A 158 47.97 8.91 -12.07
CA SER A 158 47.81 9.62 -13.34
C SER A 158 48.77 10.79 -13.57
N LYS A 159 49.65 11.14 -12.60
CA LYS A 159 50.65 12.21 -12.78
C LYS A 159 52.03 11.73 -13.25
N LEU A 160 52.31 10.42 -13.28
CA LEU A 160 53.60 9.91 -13.76
C LEU A 160 53.65 9.69 -15.28
N PHE A 161 52.50 9.45 -15.94
CA PHE A 161 52.47 9.15 -17.39
C PHE A 161 52.54 10.37 -18.32
N VAL A 162 52.39 11.59 -17.81
CA VAL A 162 52.49 12.82 -18.64
C VAL A 162 53.94 13.33 -18.73
N LYS A 163 54.84 12.89 -17.85
CA LYS A 163 56.23 13.39 -17.81
C LYS A 163 57.26 12.53 -18.56
N LEU A 164 56.81 11.48 -19.26
CA LEU A 164 57.64 10.59 -20.07
C LEU A 164 57.38 10.70 -21.58
N LYS A 165 56.63 11.73 -22.03
CA LYS A 165 56.34 11.92 -23.45
C LYS A 165 56.46 13.36 -23.98
N ASN A 166 57.14 14.25 -23.26
CA ASN A 166 57.61 15.55 -23.76
C ASN A 166 59.04 15.81 -23.30
#